data_AF-A0A9E1IBS2-F1
#
_entry.id   AF-A0A9E1IBS2-F1
#
_cell.length_a   1.000
_cell.length_b   1.000
_cell.length_c   1.000
_cell.angle_alpha   90.00
_cell.angle_beta   90.00
_cell.angle_gamma   90.00
#
_symmetry.space_group_name_H-M   'P 1'
#
loop_
_entity.id
_entity.type
_entity.pdbx_description
1 polymer ?
#
loop_
_entity_poly.entity_id
_entity_poly.type
_entity_poly.pdbx_seq_one_letter_code
_entity_poly.pdbx_strand_id
1 'polypeptide(L)' 'MNQGTCGKRPLEFFFLDEGFGTLDSQTLDRVLNAIDDLRDRGRMLGLISHVSAVRERLPRYLEVTPPTQFAGSSLTVVDA' A
#
# COMPACT_ATOMS: atom_id res chain seq x y z
N MET A 1 14.61 8.35 38.96
CA MET A 1 13.53 8.15 37.96
C MET A 1 14.17 8.01 36.60
N ASN A 2 14.10 6.85 35.94
CA ASN A 2 14.33 6.79 34.49
C ASN A 2 13.36 5.76 33.88
N GLN A 3 12.65 6.22 32.86
CA GLN A 3 11.37 5.68 32.39
C GLN A 3 11.57 4.44 31.51
N GLY A 4 10.62 3.50 31.58
CA GLY A 4 10.65 2.26 30.82
C GLY A 4 10.59 2.48 29.31
N THR A 5 11.65 2.12 28.59
CA THR A 5 11.63 1.98 27.13
C THR A 5 11.21 0.57 26.77
N CYS A 6 9.91 0.27 26.89
CA CYS A 6 9.35 -0.90 26.23
C CYS A 6 9.64 -0.76 24.72
N GLY A 7 10.38 -1.72 24.16
CA GLY A 7 11.05 -1.65 22.87
C GLY A 7 10.15 -1.22 21.70
N LYS A 8 10.17 0.09 21.40
CA LYS A 8 9.68 0.61 20.12
C LYS A 8 10.75 0.34 19.07
N ARG A 9 10.81 -0.88 18.55
CA ARG A 9 11.48 -1.09 17.26
C ARG A 9 10.75 -0.20 16.24
N PRO A 10 11.45 0.65 15.48
CA PRO A 10 10.81 1.41 14.42
C PRO A 10 10.13 0.39 13.50
N LEU A 11 8.82 0.55 13.31
CA LEU A 11 8.09 -0.26 12.35
C LEU A 11 8.48 0.25 10.98
N GLU A 12 9.52 -0.33 10.37
CA GLU A 12 10.07 0.16 9.10
C GLU A 12 9.18 -0.19 7.91
N PHE A 13 8.36 -1.24 8.05
CA PHE A 13 7.54 -1.77 6.97
C PHE A 13 6.12 -2.16 7.42
N PHE A 14 5.11 -1.86 6.60
CA PHE A 14 3.70 -2.25 6.80
C PHE A 14 3.06 -2.76 5.51
N PHE A 15 2.17 -3.74 5.62
CA PHE A 15 1.24 -4.11 4.55
C PHE A 15 -0.17 -3.65 4.92
N LEU A 16 -0.86 -3.03 3.98
CA LEU A 16 -2.29 -2.78 4.04
C LEU A 16 -2.95 -3.66 2.98
N ASP A 17 -3.91 -4.47 3.41
CA ASP A 17 -4.61 -5.41 2.55
C ASP A 17 -6.12 -5.21 2.69
N GLU A 18 -6.77 -5.08 1.54
CA GLU A 18 -8.22 -4.92 1.34
C GLU A 18 -8.89 -3.74 2.11
N GLY A 19 -10.17 -3.49 1.81
CA GLY A 19 -10.99 -2.46 2.50
C GLY A 19 -11.02 -1.07 1.86
N PHE A 20 -10.18 -0.77 0.87
CA PHE A 20 -10.24 0.52 0.15
C PHE A 20 -11.49 0.67 -0.71
N GLY A 21 -12.05 -0.44 -1.20
CA GLY A 21 -13.25 -0.44 -2.04
C GLY A 21 -14.55 -0.14 -1.29
N THR A 22 -14.54 -0.25 0.05
CA THR A 22 -15.68 0.11 0.90
C THR A 22 -15.64 1.56 1.37
N LEU A 23 -14.56 2.28 1.10
CA LEU A 23 -14.41 3.68 1.44
C LEU A 23 -15.05 4.54 0.37
N ASP A 24 -15.70 5.63 0.79
CA ASP A 24 -16.08 6.70 -0.12
C ASP A 24 -14.81 7.39 -0.68
N SER A 25 -14.95 8.07 -1.81
CA SER A 25 -13.83 8.71 -2.50
C SER A 25 -13.08 9.73 -1.62
N GLN A 26 -13.78 10.46 -0.74
CA GLN A 26 -13.16 11.46 0.14
C GLN A 26 -12.33 10.78 1.23
N THR A 27 -12.82 9.67 1.78
CA THR A 27 -12.06 8.88 2.77
C THR A 27 -10.87 8.18 2.12
N LEU A 28 -11.03 7.65 0.90
CA LEU A 28 -9.92 7.06 0.15
C LEU A 28 -8.79 8.08 -0.10
N ASP A 29 -9.11 9.29 -0.56
CA ASP A 29 -8.13 10.36 -0.75
C ASP A 29 -7.40 10.71 0.56
N ARG A 30 -8.11 10.77 1.69
CA ARG A 30 -7.47 11.01 3.00
C ARG A 30 -6.48 9.91 3.37
N VAL A 31 -6.83 8.65 3.11
CA VAL A 31 -5.93 7.53 3.40
C VAL A 31 -4.72 7.56 2.49
N LEU A 32 -4.90 7.83 1.18
CA LEU A 32 -3.80 7.94 0.23
C LEU A 32 -2.83 9.08 0.60
N ASN A 33 -3.35 10.24 1.02
CA ASN A 33 -2.51 11.33 1.51
C ASN A 33 -1.71 10.92 2.77
N ALA A 34 -2.32 10.20 3.70
CA ALA A 34 -1.61 9.71 4.89
C ALA A 34 -0.52 8.67 4.54
N ILE A 35 -0.74 7.88 3.48
CA ILE A 35 0.23 6.93 2.96
C ILE A 35 1.44 7.66 2.36
N ASP A 36 1.21 8.70 1.57
CA ASP A 36 2.28 9.54 1.02
C ASP A 36 3.10 10.20 2.14
N ASP A 37 2.45 10.76 3.17
CA ASP A 37 3.12 11.34 4.35
C ASP A 37 3.99 10.31 5.10
N LEU A 38 3.57 9.03 5.13
CA LEU A 38 4.34 7.96 5.75
C LEU A 38 5.54 7.57 4.91
N ARG A 39 5.39 7.52 3.58
CA ARG A 39 6.49 7.26 2.64
C ARG A 39 7.58 8.32 2.78
N ASP A 40 7.20 9.59 2.86
CA ASP A 40 8.14 10.72 3.00
C ASP A 40 8.93 10.69 4.31
N ARG A 41 8.39 10.03 5.34
CA ARG A 41 9.08 9.79 6.62
C ARG A 41 10.04 8.58 6.59
N GLY A 42 10.29 8.01 5.41
CA GLY A 42 11.18 6.86 5.22
C GLY A 42 10.59 5.53 5.67
N ARG A 43 9.25 5.44 5.74
CA ARG A 43 8.55 4.19 6.07
C ARG A 43 8.13 3.51 4.78
N MET A 44 8.35 2.20 4.69
CA MET A 44 8.00 1.44 3.51
C MET A 44 6.60 0.83 3.70
N LEU A 45 5.69 1.10 2.76
CA LEU A 45 4.31 0.62 2.81
C LEU A 45 4.02 -0.22 1.56
N GLY A 46 3.59 -1.46 1.78
CA GLY A 46 2.99 -2.29 0.75
C GLY A 46 1.47 -2.16 0.79
N LEU A 47 0.86 -1.97 -0.37
CA LEU A 47 -0.57 -1.79 -0.52
C LEU A 47 -1.11 -2.84 -1.48
N ILE A 48 -2.12 -3.58 -1.04
CA ILE A 48 -2.83 -4.57 -1.86
C ILE A 48 -4.26 -4.10 -1.99
N SER A 49 -4.67 -3.79 -3.22
CA SER A 49 -6.00 -3.26 -3.52
C SER A 49 -6.41 -3.59 -4.95
N HIS A 50 -7.70 -3.82 -5.14
CA HIS A 50 -8.32 -3.92 -6.47
C HIS A 50 -8.87 -2.56 -6.97
N VAL A 51 -8.72 -1.49 -6.17
CA VAL A 51 -9.28 -0.17 -6.47
C VAL A 51 -8.37 0.58 -7.44
N SER A 52 -8.90 1.00 -8.58
CA SER A 52 -8.14 1.71 -9.62
C SER A 52 -7.56 3.05 -9.16
N ALA A 53 -8.28 3.80 -8.33
CA ALA A 53 -7.81 5.10 -7.83
C ALA A 53 -6.49 5.02 -7.02
N VAL A 54 -6.21 3.86 -6.42
CA VAL A 54 -4.95 3.60 -5.70
C VAL A 54 -3.76 3.54 -6.68
N ARG A 55 -3.96 2.89 -7.83
CA ARG A 55 -2.95 2.74 -8.89
C ARG A 55 -2.54 4.11 -9.46
N GLU A 56 -3.47 5.05 -9.57
CA GLU A 56 -3.21 6.38 -10.14
C GLU A 56 -2.34 7.28 -9.25
N ARG A 57 -2.24 6.98 -7.95
CA ARG A 57 -1.48 7.79 -6.99
C ARG A 57 -0.10 7.21 -6.66
N LEU A 58 0.11 5.92 -6.89
CA LEU A 58 1.38 5.27 -6.56
C LEU A 58 2.33 5.27 -7.76
N PRO A 59 3.58 5.78 -7.61
CA PRO A 59 4.55 5.87 -8.70
C PRO A 59 5.12 4.52 -9.14
N ARG A 60 4.92 3.45 -8.34
CA ARG A 60 5.41 2.12 -8.65
C ARG A 60 4.50 1.07 -8.05
N TYR A 61 4.10 0.08 -8.84
CA TYR A 61 3.24 -0.99 -8.39
C TYR A 61 3.49 -2.30 -9.15
N LEU A 62 3.01 -3.40 -8.56
CA LEU A 62 2.97 -4.71 -9.19
C LEU A 62 1.56 -4.93 -9.73
N GLU A 63 1.43 -5.09 -11.04
CA GLU A 63 0.18 -5.48 -11.67
C GLU A 63 0.10 -7.00 -11.74
N VAL A 64 -0.95 -7.56 -11.14
CA VAL A 64 -1.22 -9.01 -11.17
C VAL A 64 -2.27 -9.27 -12.23
N THR A 65 -1.92 -10.05 -13.27
CA THR A 65 -2.89 -10.56 -14.24
C THR A 65 -3.40 -11.92 -13.76
N PRO A 66 -4.72 -12.13 -13.66
CA PRO A 66 -5.28 -13.42 -13.25
C PRO A 66 -4.91 -14.53 -14.25
N PRO A 67 -4.87 -15.80 -13.79
CA PRO A 67 -4.55 -16.92 -14.65
C PRO A 67 -5.56 -17.07 -15.80
N THR A 68 -5.07 -17.50 -16.96
CA THR A 68 -5.90 -17.89 -18.10
C THR A 68 -6.01 -19.42 -18.16
N GLN A 69 -6.83 -19.97 -19.06
CA GLN A 69 -6.94 -21.42 -19.24
C GLN A 69 -5.61 -22.11 -19.61
N PHE A 70 -4.63 -21.36 -20.14
CA PHE A 70 -3.38 -21.91 -20.68
C PHE A 70 -2.13 -21.44 -19.92
N ALA A 71 -2.26 -20.48 -18.99
CA ALA A 71 -1.14 -19.90 -18.25
C ALA A 71 -1.55 -19.52 -16.83
N GLY A 72 -0.61 -19.65 -15.88
CA GLY A 72 -0.79 -19.20 -14.49
C GLY A 72 -0.92 -17.68 -14.37
N SER A 73 -1.01 -17.17 -13.14
CA SER A 73 -0.98 -15.72 -12.90
C SER A 73 0.36 -15.13 -13.32
N SER A 74 0.33 -13.95 -13.93
CA SER A 74 1.53 -13.20 -14.31
C SER A 74 1.65 -11.91 -13.49
N LEU A 75 2.89 -11.53 -13.22
CA LEU A 75 3.22 -10.31 -12.48
C LEU A 75 4.01 -9.38 -13.40
N THR A 76 3.57 -8.14 -13.52
CA THR A 76 4.26 -7.09 -14.28
C THR A 76 4.62 -5.96 -13.32
N VAL A 77 5.88 -5.54 -13.32
CA VAL A 77 6.30 -4.32 -12.60
C VAL A 77 5.95 -3.13 -13.47
N VAL A 78 5.22 -2.17 -12.91
CA VAL A 78 4.92 -0.90 -13.56
C VAL A 78 5.53 0.23 -12.74
N ASP A 79 6.34 1.04 -13.41
CA ASP A 79 6.89 2.29 -12.92
C ASP A 79 6.18 3.43 -13.68
N ALA A 80 5.55 4.35 -12.95
CA ALA A 80 4.72 5.45 -13.46
C ALA A 80 5.39 6.82 -13.25
#